data_AF-A0A3D4BM82-F1
#
_entry.id   AF-A0A3D4BM82-F1
#
_cell.length_a   1.000
_cell.length_b   1.000
_cell.length_c   1.000
_cell.angle_alpha   90.00
_cell.angle_beta   90.00
_cell.angle_gamma   90.00
#
_symmetry.space_group_name_H-M   'P 1'
#
loop_
_entity.id
_entity.type
_entity.pdbx_description
1 polymer ?
#
loop_
_entity_poly.entity_id
_entity_poly.type
_entity_poly.pdbx_seq_one_letter_code
_entity_poly.pdbx_strand_id
1 'polypeptide(L)'
;MKLKILFIVMLLSFFACKKTDASYDSEETTNSDYQEETEAYPDGTYCAEIDYYNPDTGTRSTYTLNVEVENNELTVIHWPNGGWLDDSHFSPEELDSSGSCSFTSDKGYQYDIQITGSECNFTDDTQIINDAQDEQAAVNCPKCGGDKETYDNLCWYCERKEKRKKEDIEEHTCKRCGQYDSFMFSTDDLCSDCERDDKNKEREEEEKDNQ
;
A
#
# COMPACT_ATOMS: atom_id res chain seq x y z
N MET A 1 -39.76 45.42 6.17
CA MET A 1 -40.73 45.90 5.16
C MET A 1 -41.52 44.69 4.67
N LYS A 2 -42.60 44.33 5.39
CA LYS A 2 -44.00 44.31 4.91
C LYS A 2 -44.27 43.49 3.63
N LEU A 3 -44.60 42.22 3.90
CA LEU A 3 -45.27 41.22 3.07
C LEU A 3 -46.49 41.82 2.35
N LYS A 4 -46.58 41.64 1.03
CA LYS A 4 -47.76 42.02 0.24
C LYS A 4 -48.66 40.80 0.02
N ILE A 5 -49.79 40.77 0.70
CA ILE A 5 -50.95 39.94 0.37
C ILE A 5 -51.87 40.81 -0.50
N LEU A 6 -52.32 40.30 -1.65
CA LEU A 6 -53.54 40.82 -2.29
C LEU A 6 -54.31 39.71 -3.02
N PHE A 7 -55.57 39.60 -2.63
CA PHE A 7 -56.67 38.77 -3.11
C PHE A 7 -56.99 38.98 -4.60
N ILE A 8 -57.36 37.91 -5.32
CA ILE A 8 -58.52 37.92 -6.24
C ILE A 8 -59.23 36.55 -6.18
N VAL A 9 -60.44 36.57 -5.62
CA VAL A 9 -61.47 35.54 -5.77
C VAL A 9 -62.33 35.91 -6.97
N MET A 10 -62.70 34.92 -7.79
CA MET A 10 -64.07 34.67 -8.32
C MET A 10 -64.03 34.17 -9.77
N LEU A 11 -64.44 32.91 -10.00
CA LEU A 11 -65.58 32.57 -10.87
C LEU A 11 -65.78 31.05 -10.96
N LEU A 12 -66.87 30.62 -10.33
CA LEU A 12 -67.53 29.33 -10.49
C LEU A 12 -67.90 29.12 -11.96
N SER A 13 -67.43 28.02 -12.55
CA SER A 13 -68.02 27.44 -13.75
C SER A 13 -68.69 26.13 -13.36
N PHE A 14 -70.01 26.18 -13.29
CA PHE A 14 -70.86 25.02 -13.16
C PHE A 14 -70.70 24.14 -14.41
N PHE A 15 -70.11 22.96 -14.26
CA PHE A 15 -70.49 21.81 -15.07
C PHE A 15 -71.36 20.89 -14.23
N ALA A 16 -72.65 20.94 -14.52
CA ALA A 16 -73.60 19.93 -14.13
C ALA A 16 -73.21 18.60 -14.82
N CYS A 17 -73.07 17.54 -14.03
CA CYS A 17 -73.31 16.19 -14.52
C CYS A 17 -74.23 15.45 -13.55
N LYS A 18 -75.20 14.77 -14.16
CA LYS A 18 -76.37 14.12 -13.57
C LYS A 18 -75.96 12.95 -12.68
N LYS A 19 -76.66 12.78 -11.55
CA LYS A 19 -76.70 11.51 -10.83
C LYS A 19 -77.72 10.57 -11.50
N THR A 20 -77.28 9.36 -11.78
CA THR A 20 -78.12 8.15 -11.95
C THR A 20 -77.40 7.00 -11.27
N ASP A 21 -78.15 6.21 -10.50
CA ASP A 21 -77.69 5.28 -9.48
C ASP A 21 -76.96 4.01 -9.99
N ALA A 22 -76.04 3.55 -9.14
CA ALA A 22 -75.59 2.18 -8.85
C ALA A 22 -75.17 1.23 -9.99
N SER A 23 -73.86 0.97 -10.08
CA SER A 23 -73.29 -0.37 -10.24
C SER A 23 -71.83 -0.34 -9.79
N TYR A 24 -71.47 -1.25 -8.89
CA TYR A 24 -70.10 -1.52 -8.44
C TYR A 24 -69.36 -2.19 -9.60
N ASP A 25 -68.30 -1.59 -10.11
CA ASP A 25 -67.20 -2.34 -10.71
C ASP A 25 -65.90 -1.54 -10.56
N SER A 26 -64.92 -2.22 -10.00
CA SER A 26 -63.64 -1.72 -9.54
C SER A 26 -62.63 -1.90 -10.64
N GLU A 27 -62.10 -0.80 -11.21
CA GLU A 27 -60.95 -0.90 -12.11
C GLU A 27 -59.93 0.21 -11.85
N GLU A 28 -58.75 -0.28 -11.44
CA GLU A 28 -57.43 0.20 -11.81
C GLU A 28 -57.03 1.58 -11.29
N THR A 29 -56.89 1.67 -9.97
CA THR A 29 -55.77 2.44 -9.41
C THR A 29 -54.49 1.80 -9.93
N THR A 30 -53.89 2.37 -10.97
CA THR A 30 -52.52 2.07 -11.36
C THR A 30 -51.62 2.50 -10.22
N ASN A 31 -51.45 1.59 -9.25
CA ASN A 31 -50.42 1.65 -8.25
C ASN A 31 -49.12 1.47 -9.03
N SER A 32 -48.52 2.60 -9.45
CA SER A 32 -47.12 2.60 -9.83
C SER A 32 -46.38 2.19 -8.56
N ASP A 33 -46.13 0.90 -8.46
CA ASP A 33 -45.22 0.29 -7.53
C ASP A 33 -43.87 0.92 -7.83
N TYR A 34 -43.62 2.09 -7.22
CA TYR A 34 -42.28 2.56 -7.00
C TYR A 34 -41.70 1.52 -6.04
N GLN A 35 -41.17 0.43 -6.61
CA GLN A 35 -40.19 -0.38 -5.92
C GLN A 35 -39.04 0.59 -5.64
N GLU A 36 -39.08 1.20 -4.46
CA GLU A 36 -37.91 1.80 -3.85
C GLU A 36 -36.91 0.64 -3.81
N GLU A 37 -35.96 0.63 -4.75
CA GLU A 37 -34.85 -0.31 -4.70
C GLU A 37 -34.16 -0.04 -3.38
N THR A 38 -34.47 -0.88 -2.40
CA THR A 38 -33.84 -0.80 -1.10
C THR A 38 -32.42 -1.27 -1.31
N GLU A 39 -31.48 -0.33 -1.26
CA GLU A 39 -30.05 -0.64 -1.31
C GLU A 39 -29.74 -1.79 -0.34
N ALA A 40 -29.03 -2.81 -0.83
CA ALA A 40 -28.67 -3.95 -0.01
C ALA A 40 -27.78 -3.53 1.16
N TYR A 41 -26.93 -2.53 0.92
CA TYR A 41 -26.06 -1.89 1.89
C TYR A 41 -26.33 -0.37 1.91
N PRO A 42 -27.11 0.12 2.89
CA PRO A 42 -27.34 1.55 3.07
C PRO A 42 -26.06 2.33 3.41
N ASP A 43 -26.09 3.63 3.17
CA ASP A 43 -24.97 4.52 3.46
C ASP A 43 -24.47 4.39 4.91
N GLY A 44 -23.16 4.21 5.07
CA GLY A 44 -22.55 4.10 6.39
C GLY A 44 -21.18 3.45 6.40
N THR A 45 -20.67 3.23 7.61
CA THR A 45 -19.38 2.58 7.85
C THR A 45 -19.58 1.13 8.28
N TYR A 46 -18.85 0.23 7.62
CA TYR A 46 -18.95 -1.20 7.80
C TYR A 46 -17.59 -1.80 8.14
N CYS A 47 -17.61 -2.94 8.83
CA CYS A 47 -16.43 -3.77 8.97
C CYS A 47 -16.33 -4.71 7.78
N ALA A 48 -15.15 -4.81 7.19
CA ALA A 48 -14.90 -5.66 6.04
C ALA A 48 -13.59 -6.45 6.19
N GLU A 49 -13.58 -7.65 5.61
CA GLU A 49 -12.36 -8.38 5.29
C GLU A 49 -11.89 -7.96 3.90
N ILE A 50 -10.62 -7.61 3.79
CA ILE A 50 -9.98 -7.11 2.56
C ILE A 50 -8.82 -8.03 2.21
N ASP A 51 -8.98 -8.80 1.16
CA ASP A 51 -7.90 -9.56 0.54
C ASP A 51 -7.13 -8.64 -0.41
N TYR A 52 -5.89 -8.33 -0.04
CA TYR A 52 -4.97 -7.47 -0.78
C TYR A 52 -3.91 -8.31 -1.48
N TYR A 53 -3.68 -8.04 -2.77
CA TYR A 53 -2.60 -8.64 -3.55
C TYR A 53 -1.69 -7.58 -4.17
N ASN A 54 -0.40 -7.68 -3.88
CA ASN A 54 0.65 -6.84 -4.44
C ASN A 54 1.35 -7.59 -5.60
N PRO A 55 1.18 -7.17 -6.87
CA PRO A 55 1.80 -7.84 -8.01
C PRO A 55 3.32 -7.61 -8.09
N ASP A 56 3.86 -6.53 -7.50
CA ASP A 56 5.29 -6.22 -7.56
C ASP A 56 6.13 -7.18 -6.70
N THR A 57 5.59 -7.54 -5.53
CA THR A 57 6.20 -8.49 -4.59
C THR A 57 5.64 -9.91 -4.72
N GLY A 58 4.48 -10.07 -5.36
CA GLY A 58 3.76 -11.33 -5.45
C GLY A 58 3.14 -11.80 -4.12
N THR A 59 2.98 -10.90 -3.15
CA THR A 59 2.45 -11.18 -1.81
C THR A 59 0.93 -10.98 -1.74
N ARG A 60 0.30 -11.70 -0.83
CA ARG A 60 -1.14 -11.58 -0.52
C ARG A 60 -1.32 -11.53 0.99
N SER A 61 -2.16 -10.62 1.46
CA SER A 61 -2.56 -10.47 2.86
C SER A 61 -4.05 -10.26 2.97
N THR A 62 -4.62 -10.60 4.12
CA THR A 62 -6.03 -10.36 4.45
C THR A 62 -6.08 -9.45 5.67
N TYR A 63 -6.91 -8.41 5.62
CA TYR A 63 -7.03 -7.41 6.68
C TYR A 63 -8.48 -7.14 7.06
N THR A 64 -8.71 -6.88 8.35
CA THR A 64 -9.98 -6.38 8.88
C THR A 64 -9.91 -4.86 8.99
N LEU A 65 -10.72 -4.15 8.20
CA LEU A 65 -10.71 -2.68 8.11
C LEU A 65 -12.12 -2.10 8.05
N ASN A 66 -12.22 -0.82 8.42
CA ASN A 66 -13.44 -0.04 8.22
C ASN A 66 -13.52 0.44 6.77
N VAL A 67 -14.71 0.33 6.18
CA VAL A 67 -15.01 0.83 4.84
C VAL A 67 -16.25 1.72 4.86
N GLU A 68 -16.31 2.69 3.95
CA GLU A 68 -17.49 3.53 3.75
C GLU A 68 -18.24 3.07 2.49
N VAL A 69 -19.56 2.96 2.63
CA VAL A 69 -20.49 2.63 1.56
C VAL A 69 -21.41 3.82 1.35
N GLU A 70 -21.60 4.22 0.10
CA GLU A 70 -22.58 5.24 -0.31
C GLU A 70 -23.31 4.75 -1.56
N ASN A 71 -24.65 4.80 -1.57
CA ASN A 71 -25.48 4.30 -2.68
C ASN A 71 -25.14 2.85 -3.10
N ASN A 72 -24.94 1.96 -2.12
CA ASN A 72 -24.53 0.56 -2.32
C ASN A 72 -23.17 0.39 -3.04
N GLU A 73 -22.36 1.44 -3.14
CA GLU A 73 -21.00 1.40 -3.68
C GLU A 73 -19.97 1.54 -2.56
N LEU A 74 -18.88 0.78 -2.64
CA LEU A 74 -17.70 0.98 -1.82
C LEU A 74 -16.98 2.26 -2.25
N THR A 75 -16.90 3.26 -1.37
CA THR A 75 -16.31 4.57 -1.68
C THR A 75 -14.97 4.81 -0.99
N VAL A 76 -14.78 4.28 0.22
CA VAL A 76 -13.55 4.50 1.01
C VAL A 76 -13.12 3.24 1.75
N ILE A 77 -11.81 2.98 1.76
CA ILE A 77 -11.16 2.02 2.66
C ILE A 77 -10.24 2.79 3.61
N HIS A 78 -10.47 2.67 4.92
CA HIS A 78 -9.63 3.30 5.92
C HIS A 78 -8.39 2.45 6.19
N TRP A 79 -7.20 3.04 5.98
CA TRP A 79 -5.91 2.41 6.27
C TRP A 79 -5.31 2.93 7.58
N PRO A 80 -4.46 2.14 8.25
CA PRO A 80 -3.80 2.55 9.48
C PRO A 80 -2.95 3.82 9.30
N ASN A 81 -2.74 4.54 10.41
CA ASN A 81 -2.06 5.84 10.46
C ASN A 81 -2.82 7.01 9.80
N GLY A 82 -4.13 6.89 9.62
CA GLY A 82 -4.99 7.95 9.08
C GLY A 82 -4.85 8.14 7.58
N GLY A 83 -4.39 7.10 6.87
CA GLY A 83 -4.49 7.03 5.41
C GLY A 83 -5.84 6.45 5.00
N TRP A 84 -6.24 6.68 3.76
CA TRP A 84 -7.42 6.07 3.17
C TRP A 84 -7.21 5.85 1.68
N LEU A 85 -7.97 4.93 1.13
CA LEU A 85 -8.10 4.72 -0.31
C LEU A 85 -9.51 5.19 -0.67
N ASP A 86 -9.64 6.10 -1.63
CA ASP A 86 -10.91 6.69 -2.08
C ASP A 86 -10.96 6.77 -3.62
N ASP A 87 -11.92 7.56 -4.13
CA ASP A 87 -12.15 7.79 -5.57
C ASP A 87 -10.94 8.37 -6.34
N SER A 88 -9.93 8.88 -5.64
CA SER A 88 -8.67 9.32 -6.24
C SER A 88 -7.74 8.16 -6.61
N HIS A 89 -7.97 6.98 -6.03
CA HIS A 89 -7.14 5.78 -6.17
C HIS A 89 -7.87 4.59 -6.81
N PHE A 90 -9.19 4.53 -6.73
CA PHE A 90 -10.01 3.53 -7.42
C PHE A 90 -11.35 4.12 -7.83
N SER A 91 -12.10 3.46 -8.71
CA SER A 91 -13.48 3.85 -9.00
C SER A 91 -14.42 3.17 -8.00
N PRO A 92 -15.41 3.87 -7.42
CA PRO A 92 -16.39 3.24 -6.55
C PRO A 92 -17.01 2.00 -7.21
N GLU A 93 -17.14 0.92 -6.44
CA GLU A 93 -17.59 -0.37 -6.95
C GLU A 93 -18.86 -0.80 -6.23
N GLU A 94 -19.87 -1.21 -7.01
CA GLU A 94 -21.16 -1.68 -6.48
C GLU A 94 -20.99 -2.98 -5.70
N LEU A 95 -21.59 -3.03 -4.50
CA LEU A 95 -21.62 -4.21 -3.66
C LEU A 95 -22.70 -5.16 -4.16
N ASP A 96 -22.33 -6.43 -4.31
CA ASP A 96 -23.31 -7.47 -4.61
C ASP A 96 -24.26 -7.72 -3.42
N SER A 97 -25.26 -8.57 -3.63
CA SER A 97 -26.25 -8.92 -2.59
C SER A 97 -25.66 -9.58 -1.33
N SER A 98 -24.40 -10.03 -1.38
CA SER A 98 -23.64 -10.58 -0.26
C SER A 98 -22.66 -9.59 0.38
N GLY A 99 -22.57 -8.36 -0.15
CA GLY A 99 -21.68 -7.32 0.33
C GLY A 99 -20.25 -7.52 -0.12
N SER A 100 -20.08 -8.13 -1.29
CA SER A 100 -18.78 -8.39 -1.89
C SER A 100 -18.55 -7.48 -3.10
N CYS A 101 -17.32 -7.03 -3.28
CA CYS A 101 -16.86 -6.38 -4.52
C CYS A 101 -15.35 -6.57 -4.69
N SER A 102 -14.84 -6.30 -5.89
CA SER A 102 -13.41 -6.40 -6.19
C SER A 102 -12.98 -5.29 -7.14
N PHE A 103 -11.81 -4.71 -6.92
CA PHE A 103 -11.27 -3.69 -7.82
C PHE A 103 -9.73 -3.72 -7.89
N THR A 104 -9.18 -2.96 -8.82
CA THR A 104 -7.73 -2.72 -8.94
C THR A 104 -7.46 -1.23 -8.79
N SER A 105 -6.52 -0.86 -7.92
CA SER A 105 -6.15 0.55 -7.74
C SER A 105 -5.35 1.12 -8.91
N ASP A 106 -5.20 2.44 -8.94
CA ASP A 106 -4.33 3.20 -9.84
C ASP A 106 -2.87 2.71 -9.87
N LYS A 107 -2.40 2.10 -8.79
CA LYS A 107 -1.07 1.49 -8.65
C LYS A 107 -0.99 0.03 -9.07
N GLY A 108 -2.12 -0.59 -9.45
CA GLY A 108 -2.18 -1.98 -9.90
C GLY A 108 -2.34 -3.02 -8.78
N TYR A 109 -2.55 -2.59 -7.54
CA TYR A 109 -2.88 -3.50 -6.43
C TYR A 109 -4.31 -4.01 -6.58
N GLN A 110 -4.52 -5.28 -6.26
CA GLN A 110 -5.84 -5.91 -6.35
C GLN A 110 -6.44 -6.05 -4.96
N TYR A 111 -7.73 -5.75 -4.86
CA TYR A 111 -8.49 -5.82 -3.62
C TYR A 111 -9.77 -6.61 -3.86
N ASP A 112 -10.01 -7.62 -3.01
CA ASP A 112 -11.31 -8.28 -2.87
C ASP A 112 -11.87 -7.92 -1.49
N ILE A 113 -13.10 -7.40 -1.44
CA ILE A 113 -13.72 -6.84 -0.25
C ILE A 113 -14.94 -7.67 0.10
N GLN A 114 -15.09 -7.98 1.38
CA GLN A 114 -16.27 -8.64 1.93
C GLN A 114 -16.74 -7.91 3.19
N ILE A 115 -17.93 -7.32 3.14
CA ILE A 115 -18.57 -6.78 4.35
C ILE A 115 -18.90 -7.93 5.29
N THR A 116 -18.45 -7.81 6.54
CA THR A 116 -18.67 -8.82 7.60
C THR A 116 -19.62 -8.34 8.69
N GLY A 117 -19.88 -7.03 8.77
CA GLY A 117 -20.86 -6.48 9.70
C GLY A 117 -20.82 -4.96 9.78
N SER A 118 -21.44 -4.41 10.83
CA SER A 118 -21.29 -3.00 11.20
C SER A 118 -19.84 -2.63 11.49
N GLU A 119 -19.51 -1.34 11.52
CA GLU A 119 -18.21 -0.77 11.89
C GLU A 119 -17.39 -1.63 12.88
N CYS A 120 -16.11 -1.84 12.55
CA CYS A 120 -15.20 -2.72 13.27
C CYS A 120 -14.98 -2.25 14.71
N ASN A 121 -14.96 -3.20 15.65
CA ASN A 121 -14.48 -2.95 17.01
C ASN A 121 -12.94 -3.01 17.13
N PHE A 122 -12.29 -3.64 16.15
CA PHE A 122 -10.86 -3.87 16.08
C PHE A 122 -10.43 -3.95 14.61
N THR A 123 -9.26 -3.41 14.29
CA THR A 123 -8.65 -3.42 12.96
C THR A 123 -7.23 -3.98 13.03
N ASP A 124 -6.75 -4.54 11.92
CA ASP A 124 -5.45 -5.23 11.84
C ASP A 124 -4.25 -4.27 11.68
N ASP A 125 -4.29 -3.10 12.32
CA ASP A 125 -3.35 -2.00 12.14
C ASP A 125 -1.88 -2.42 12.25
N THR A 126 -1.56 -3.25 13.25
CA THR A 126 -0.20 -3.71 13.49
C THR A 126 0.29 -4.66 12.41
N GLN A 127 -0.58 -5.55 11.93
CA GLN A 127 -0.22 -6.49 10.86
C GLN A 127 0.04 -5.72 9.57
N ILE A 128 -0.85 -4.81 9.19
CA ILE A 128 -0.72 -3.98 8.00
C ILE A 128 0.60 -3.19 8.01
N ILE A 129 0.96 -2.58 9.15
CA ILE A 129 2.21 -1.81 9.27
C ILE A 129 3.43 -2.71 9.07
N ASN A 130 3.42 -3.94 9.62
CA ASN A 130 4.52 -4.87 9.46
C ASN A 130 4.60 -5.40 8.01
N ASP A 131 3.48 -5.81 7.43
CA ASP A 131 3.41 -6.31 6.06
C ASP A 131 3.89 -5.24 5.07
N ALA A 132 3.48 -3.97 5.25
CA ALA A 132 3.94 -2.85 4.44
C ALA A 132 5.45 -2.57 4.61
N GLN A 133 6.03 -2.82 5.78
CA GLN A 133 7.48 -2.72 5.99
C GLN A 133 8.23 -3.86 5.31
N ASP A 134 7.70 -5.08 5.40
CA ASP A 134 8.29 -6.26 4.77
C ASP A 134 8.24 -6.18 3.25
N GLU A 135 7.13 -5.70 2.66
CA GLU A 135 7.02 -5.44 1.22
C GLU A 135 8.03 -4.39 0.75
N GLN A 136 8.17 -3.27 1.47
CA GLN A 136 9.17 -2.26 1.16
C GLN A 136 10.60 -2.83 1.30
N ALA A 137 10.86 -3.63 2.33
CA ALA A 137 12.16 -4.28 2.52
C ALA A 137 12.47 -5.30 1.42
N ALA A 138 11.45 -5.93 0.83
CA ALA A 138 11.63 -6.87 -0.28
C ALA A 138 12.19 -6.16 -1.52
N VAL A 139 11.67 -4.98 -1.86
CA VAL A 139 12.05 -4.23 -3.08
C VAL A 139 13.19 -3.23 -2.85
N ASN A 140 13.40 -2.74 -1.62
CA ASN A 140 14.40 -1.72 -1.32
C ASN A 140 15.72 -2.30 -0.78
N CYS A 141 16.82 -1.66 -1.16
CA CYS A 141 18.17 -1.98 -0.70
C CYS A 141 18.34 -1.57 0.77
N PRO A 142 18.71 -2.51 1.67
CA PRO A 142 18.80 -2.22 3.11
C PRO A 142 19.94 -1.28 3.50
N LYS A 143 20.88 -0.99 2.59
CA LYS A 143 22.03 -0.10 2.86
C LYS A 143 21.78 1.35 2.50
N CYS A 144 21.03 1.62 1.43
CA CYS A 144 20.83 2.97 0.91
C CYS A 144 19.36 3.37 0.74
N GLY A 145 18.42 2.44 0.90
CA GLY A 145 16.98 2.69 0.72
C GLY A 145 16.54 2.87 -0.73
N GLY A 146 17.44 2.73 -1.71
CA GLY A 146 17.09 2.75 -3.13
C GLY A 146 16.70 1.36 -3.64
N ASP A 147 16.07 1.29 -4.80
CA ASP A 147 15.54 0.05 -5.36
C ASP A 147 16.62 -1.03 -5.57
N LYS A 148 16.27 -2.29 -5.34
CA LYS A 148 17.08 -3.45 -5.74
C LYS A 148 16.85 -3.73 -7.22
N GLU A 149 17.90 -4.11 -7.92
CA GLU A 149 17.72 -4.81 -9.19
C GLU A 149 17.51 -6.30 -8.88
N THR A 150 16.59 -6.92 -9.62
CA THR A 150 16.01 -8.24 -9.35
C THR A 150 17.03 -9.30 -8.91
N TYR A 151 16.71 -10.02 -7.83
CA TYR A 151 17.41 -11.17 -7.23
C TYR A 151 18.60 -10.90 -6.30
N ASP A 152 18.94 -9.65 -5.99
CA ASP A 152 20.09 -9.32 -5.12
C ASP A 152 19.70 -8.77 -3.74
N ASN A 153 20.50 -9.13 -2.72
CA ASN A 153 20.35 -8.64 -1.33
C ASN A 153 20.63 -7.14 -1.19
N LEU A 154 21.37 -6.55 -2.13
CA LEU A 154 21.77 -5.14 -2.17
C LEU A 154 21.54 -4.61 -3.59
N CYS A 155 21.32 -3.30 -3.74
CA CYS A 155 21.36 -2.67 -5.05
C CYS A 155 22.77 -2.75 -5.68
N TRP A 156 22.84 -2.66 -7.01
CA TRP A 156 24.07 -2.72 -7.78
C TRP A 156 25.18 -1.80 -7.25
N TYR A 157 24.83 -0.58 -6.85
CA TYR A 157 25.79 0.39 -6.32
C TYR A 157 26.39 -0.05 -4.97
N CYS A 158 25.53 -0.50 -4.05
CA CYS A 158 25.96 -0.97 -2.74
C CYS A 158 26.77 -2.26 -2.85
N GLU A 159 26.34 -3.20 -3.69
CA GLU A 159 27.07 -4.44 -3.93
C GLU A 159 28.48 -4.18 -4.48
N ARG A 160 28.59 -3.31 -5.50
CA ARG A 160 29.87 -2.88 -6.07
C ARG A 160 30.76 -2.16 -5.05
N LYS A 161 30.17 -1.42 -4.11
CA LYS A 161 30.91 -0.75 -3.04
C LYS A 161 31.48 -1.75 -2.03
N GLU A 162 30.70 -2.76 -1.64
CA GLU A 162 31.16 -3.84 -0.75
C GLU A 162 32.26 -4.69 -1.40
N LYS A 163 32.12 -5.03 -2.69
CA LYS A 163 33.16 -5.76 -3.46
C LYS A 163 34.49 -5.00 -3.46
N ARG A 164 34.47 -3.71 -3.83
CA ARG A 164 35.67 -2.86 -3.82
C ARG A 164 36.30 -2.76 -2.44
N LYS A 165 35.50 -2.66 -1.38
CA LYS A 165 36.01 -2.62 -0.01
C LYS A 165 36.69 -3.93 0.37
N LYS A 166 36.16 -5.07 -0.08
CA LYS A 166 36.77 -6.38 0.16
C LYS A 166 38.09 -6.53 -0.61
N GLU A 167 38.11 -6.14 -1.88
CA GLU A 167 39.33 -6.12 -2.72
C GLU A 167 40.40 -5.22 -2.09
N ASP A 168 40.03 -4.01 -1.67
CA ASP A 168 40.92 -3.07 -0.98
C ASP A 168 41.51 -3.68 0.30
N ILE A 169 40.69 -4.33 1.13
CA ILE A 169 41.17 -5.03 2.33
C ILE A 169 42.13 -6.16 1.96
N GLU A 170 41.81 -6.96 0.94
CA GLU A 170 42.64 -8.09 0.51
C GLU A 170 44.00 -7.63 -0.04
N GLU A 171 44.01 -6.60 -0.89
CA GLU A 171 45.22 -6.02 -1.50
C GLU A 171 46.12 -5.31 -0.48
N HIS A 172 45.55 -4.74 0.58
CA HIS A 172 46.28 -3.97 1.58
C HIS A 172 46.52 -4.75 2.89
N THR A 173 46.26 -6.05 2.93
CA THR A 173 46.55 -6.89 4.11
C THR A 173 47.87 -7.62 3.95
N CYS A 174 48.84 -7.32 4.82
CA CYS A 174 50.14 -7.98 4.83
C CYS A 174 50.00 -9.50 4.99
N LYS A 175 50.57 -10.28 4.07
CA LYS A 175 50.46 -11.75 4.08
C LYS A 175 51.20 -12.41 5.23
N ARG A 176 52.17 -11.71 5.84
CA ARG A 176 52.96 -12.24 6.96
C ARG A 176 52.30 -12.01 8.32
N CYS A 177 51.88 -10.79 8.62
CA CYS A 177 51.34 -10.44 9.93
C CYS A 177 49.81 -10.26 9.95
N GLY A 178 49.16 -10.26 8.79
CA GLY A 178 47.71 -10.07 8.67
C GLY A 178 47.25 -8.65 9.01
N GLN A 179 48.16 -7.68 9.17
CA GLN A 179 47.79 -6.30 9.43
C GLN A 179 47.43 -5.59 8.12
N TYR A 180 46.34 -4.84 8.17
CA TYR A 180 45.95 -3.91 7.10
C TYR A 180 46.87 -2.69 7.10
N ASP A 181 47.42 -2.36 5.94
CA ASP A 181 48.28 -1.21 5.68
C ASP A 181 47.83 -0.53 4.39
N SER A 182 47.14 0.61 4.51
CA SER A 182 46.62 1.38 3.36
C SER A 182 47.71 1.95 2.44
N PHE A 183 48.99 1.86 2.82
CA PHE A 183 50.12 2.29 2.00
C PHE A 183 50.82 1.13 1.30
N MET A 184 50.41 -0.11 1.56
CA MET A 184 50.91 -1.30 0.87
C MET A 184 50.41 -1.28 -0.58
N PHE A 185 51.28 -1.42 -1.57
CA PHE A 185 50.82 -1.50 -2.95
C PHE A 185 50.15 -2.86 -3.18
N SER A 186 49.18 -2.92 -4.10
CA SER A 186 48.46 -4.17 -4.41
C SER A 186 49.33 -5.31 -4.95
N THR A 187 50.58 -5.00 -5.33
CA THR A 187 51.60 -5.97 -5.75
C THR A 187 52.49 -6.48 -4.62
N ASP A 188 52.42 -5.88 -3.43
CA ASP A 188 53.35 -6.16 -2.33
C ASP A 188 52.81 -7.27 -1.43
N ASP A 189 53.69 -8.18 -1.00
CA ASP A 189 53.33 -9.27 -0.10
C ASP A 189 53.46 -8.91 1.40
N LEU A 190 54.23 -7.87 1.70
CA LEU A 190 54.62 -7.46 3.05
C LEU A 190 54.28 -5.98 3.28
N CYS A 191 53.80 -5.65 4.49
CA CYS A 191 53.68 -4.25 4.89
C CYS A 191 55.04 -3.60 5.15
N SER A 192 55.04 -2.27 5.24
CA SER A 192 56.24 -1.44 5.45
C SER A 192 57.07 -1.84 6.68
N ASP A 193 56.41 -2.29 7.75
CA ASP A 193 57.11 -2.76 8.96
C ASP A 193 57.72 -4.13 8.73
N CYS A 194 56.98 -5.04 8.07
CA CYS A 194 57.47 -6.36 7.78
C CYS A 194 58.67 -6.37 6.83
N GLU A 195 58.65 -5.51 5.80
CA GLU A 195 59.79 -5.31 4.91
C GLU A 195 61.01 -4.76 5.65
N ARG A 196 60.80 -3.84 6.61
CA ARG A 196 61.90 -3.24 7.37
C ARG A 196 62.56 -4.27 8.27
N ASP A 197 61.78 -5.15 8.86
CA ASP A 197 62.32 -6.26 9.65
C ASP A 197 63.21 -7.17 8.81
N ASP A 198 62.84 -7.46 7.55
CA ASP A 198 63.63 -8.31 6.66
C ASP A 198 64.93 -7.61 6.24
N LYS A 199 64.86 -6.33 5.85
CA LYS A 199 66.05 -5.51 5.56
C LYS A 199 66.99 -5.34 6.75
N ASN A 200 66.46 -5.37 7.98
CA ASN A 200 67.28 -5.33 9.20
C ASN A 200 68.00 -6.67 9.42
N LYS A 201 67.30 -7.79 9.26
CA LYS A 201 67.90 -9.13 9.38
C LYS A 201 69.00 -9.35 8.33
N GLU A 202 68.75 -8.96 7.08
CA GLU A 202 69.76 -9.04 6.01
C GLU A 202 71.03 -8.28 6.37
N ARG A 203 70.89 -7.05 6.90
CA ARG A 203 72.05 -6.25 7.37
C ARG A 203 72.79 -6.90 8.55
N GLU A 204 72.06 -7.46 9.51
CA GLU A 204 72.67 -8.18 10.64
C GLU A 204 73.40 -9.46 10.20
N GLU A 205 72.98 -10.10 9.12
CA GLU A 205 73.66 -11.26 8.53
C GLU A 205 74.93 -10.82 7.78
N GLU A 206 74.87 -9.77 6.97
CA GLU A 206 76.04 -9.21 6.28
C GLU A 206 77.12 -8.70 7.26
N GLU A 207 76.74 -8.12 8.39
CA GLU A 207 77.68 -7.69 9.43
C GLU A 207 78.39 -8.86 10.13
N LYS A 208 77.73 -10.03 10.23
CA LYS A 208 78.34 -11.25 10.80
C LYS A 208 79.30 -11.92 9.84
N ASP A 209 79.02 -11.89 8.53
CA ASP A 209 79.90 -12.49 7.50
C ASP A 209 81.18 -11.67 7.25
N ASN A 210 81.20 -10.40 7.68
CA ASN A 210 82.35 -9.50 7.55
C ASN A 210 83.26 -9.43 8.81
N GLN A 211 83.00 -10.23 9.85
CA GLN A 211 83.84 -10.38 11.05
C GLN A 211 84.64 -11.69 11.05
#